data_AF-A0A9P5KT18-F1
#
_entry.id   AF-A0A9P5KT18-F1
#
_cell.length_a   1.000
_cell.length_b   1.000
_cell.length_c   1.000
_cell.angle_alpha   90.00
_cell.angle_beta   90.00
_cell.angle_gamma   90.00
#
_symmetry.space_group_name_H-M   'P 1'
#
loop_
_entity.id
_entity.type
_entity.pdbx_description
1 polymer ?
#
loop_
_entity_poly.entity_id
_entity_poly.type
_entity_poly.pdbx_seq_one_letter_code
_entity_poly.pdbx_strand_id
1 'polypeptide(L)' 'MAPKVAIVYYSLYGHIRQLALSAQKGISIAGGNADLFQIPETLSPEILTKMHALPRSEDPIATPDTLT' A
#
# COMPACT_ATOMS: atom_id res chain seq x y z
N MET A 1 -0.97 -23.69 -9.49
CA MET A 1 -1.09 -22.87 -8.27
C MET A 1 -1.30 -21.43 -8.73
N ALA A 2 -2.33 -20.73 -8.26
CA ALA A 2 -2.51 -19.32 -8.63
C ALA A 2 -1.31 -18.51 -8.11
N PRO A 3 -0.75 -17.58 -8.90
CA PRO A 3 0.38 -16.77 -8.46
C PRO A 3 -0.02 -15.93 -7.25
N LYS A 4 0.84 -15.94 -6.22
CA LYS A 4 0.71 -15.03 -5.07
C LYS A 4 1.26 -13.67 -5.48
N VAL A 5 0.50 -12.61 -5.24
CA VAL A 5 0.90 -11.25 -5.57
C VAL A 5 0.94 -10.40 -4.31
N ALA A 6 1.98 -9.59 -4.14
CA ALA A 6 2.05 -8.56 -3.11
C ALA A 6 2.07 -7.18 -3.79
N ILE A 7 1.14 -6.31 -3.41
CA ILE A 7 1.08 -4.93 -3.86
C ILE A 7 1.73 -4.07 -2.79
N VAL A 8 2.99 -3.70 -3.02
CA VAL A 8 3.76 -2.85 -2.14
C VAL A 8 3.68 -1.41 -2.64
N TYR A 9 3.24 -0.48 -1.79
CA TYR A 9 3.03 0.91 -2.21
C TYR A 9 3.39 1.93 -1.13
N TYR A 10 3.61 3.17 -1.55
CA TYR A 10 3.68 4.34 -0.67
C TYR A 10 2.68 5.39 -1.18
N SER A 11 1.96 6.06 -0.28
CA SER A 11 1.05 7.14 -0.66
C SER A 11 0.95 8.21 0.40
N LEU A 12 1.38 9.42 0.04
CA LEU A 12 1.29 10.60 0.91
C LEU A 12 -0.12 11.23 0.91
N TYR A 13 -0.74 11.30 -0.28
CA TYR A 13 -2.06 11.92 -0.48
C TYR A 13 -3.18 10.91 -0.77
N GLY A 14 -2.90 9.62 -0.64
CA GLY A 14 -3.90 8.54 -0.82
C GLY A 14 -4.20 8.12 -2.27
N HIS A 15 -3.81 8.88 -3.29
CA HIS A 15 -4.08 8.51 -4.70
C HIS A 15 -3.45 7.17 -5.09
N ILE A 16 -2.20 6.92 -4.68
CA ILE A 16 -1.52 5.64 -4.98
C ILE A 16 -2.20 4.49 -4.25
N ARG A 17 -2.71 4.72 -3.03
CA ARG A 17 -3.50 3.70 -2.32
C ARG A 17 -4.76 3.32 -3.10
N GLN A 18 -5.48 4.30 -3.66
CA GLN A 18 -6.66 4.04 -4.49
C GLN A 18 -6.31 3.22 -5.74
N LEU A 19 -5.16 3.51 -6.37
CA LEU A 19 -4.66 2.72 -7.49
C LEU A 19 -4.29 1.29 -7.06
N ALA A 20 -3.64 1.12 -5.90
CA ALA A 20 -3.29 -0.18 -5.34
C ALA A 20 -4.54 -1.04 -5.08
N LEU A 21 -5.59 -0.46 -4.49
CA LEU A 21 -6.88 -1.14 -4.30
C LEU A 21 -7.54 -1.53 -5.62
N SER A 22 -7.44 -0.67 -6.64
CA SER A 22 -7.98 -0.96 -7.98
C SER A 22 -7.22 -2.12 -8.64
N ALA A 23 -5.89 -2.15 -8.49
CA ALA A 23 -5.05 -3.25 -8.97
C ALA A 23 -5.37 -4.56 -8.24
N GLN A 24 -5.53 -4.53 -6.91
CA GLN A 24 -5.95 -5.69 -6.11
C GLN A 24 -7.28 -6.25 -6.60
N LYS A 25 -8.27 -5.37 -6.82
CA LYS A 25 -9.57 -5.76 -7.37
C LYS A 25 -9.43 -6.40 -8.76
N GLY A 26 -8.59 -5.85 -9.63
CA GLY A 26 -8.32 -6.41 -10.96
C GLY A 26 -7.73 -7.82 -10.88
N ILE A 27 -6.79 -8.06 -9.97
CA ILE A 27 -6.21 -9.39 -9.73
C ILE A 27 -7.25 -10.36 -9.22
N SER A 28 -8.10 -9.94 -8.28
CA SER A 28 -9.19 -10.76 -7.75
C SER A 28 -10.19 -11.17 -8.84
N ILE A 29 -10.57 -10.26 -9.73
CA ILE A 29 -11.44 -10.54 -10.88
C ILE A 29 -10.81 -11.56 -11.84
N ALA A 30 -9.49 -11.51 -12.03
CA ALA A 30 -8.75 -12.48 -12.83
C ALA A 30 -8.56 -13.84 -12.15
N GLY A 31 -9.14 -14.05 -10.96
CA GLY A 31 -9.02 -15.29 -10.19
C GLY A 31 -7.73 -15.42 -9.36
N GLY A 32 -6.98 -14.33 -9.21
CA GLY A 32 -5.80 -14.26 -8.37
C GLY A 32 -6.09 -13.78 -6.95
N ASN A 33 -5.07 -13.79 -6.10
CA ASN A 33 -5.11 -13.18 -4.78
C ASN A 33 -3.92 -12.20 -4.65
N ALA A 34 -4.15 -11.04 -4.04
CA ALA A 34 -3.13 -10.05 -3.80
C ALA A 34 -3.25 -9.43 -2.42
N ASP A 35 -2.14 -9.41 -1.69
CA ASP A 35 -2.01 -8.72 -0.39
C ASP A 35 -1.54 -7.28 -0.60
N LEU A 36 -2.05 -6.33 0.20
CA LEU A 36 -1.60 -4.93 0.17
C LEU A 36 -0.63 -4.67 1.32
N PHE A 37 0.51 -4.03 1.03
CA PHE A 37 1.45 -3.56 2.04
C PHE A 37 1.85 -2.10 1.77
N GLN A 38 1.93 -1.30 2.83
CA GLN A 38 2.45 0.06 2.77
C GLN A 38 3.94 0.12 3.16
N ILE A 39 4.71 0.94 2.46
CA ILE A 39 6.07 1.30 2.82
C ILE A 39 6.04 2.27 4.02
N PRO A 40 6.98 2.15 4.97
CA PRO A 40 7.03 3.06 6.10
C PRO A 40 7.27 4.52 5.68
N GLU A 41 6.43 5.44 6.16
CA GLU A 41 6.67 6.88 6.06
C GLU A 41 7.97 7.27 6.80
N THR A 42 8.75 8.15 6.17
CA THR A 42 10.07 8.60 6.64
C THR A 42 10.08 10.07 7.04
N LEU A 43 9.10 10.85 6.61
CA LEU A 43 8.96 12.26 6.97
C LEU A 43 8.44 12.41 8.40
N SER A 44 8.88 13.47 9.07
CA SER A 44 8.42 13.78 10.42
C SER A 44 6.94 14.25 10.41
N PRO A 45 6.22 14.10 11.54
CA PRO A 45 4.83 14.56 11.65
C PRO A 45 4.66 16.05 11.33
N GLU A 46 5.65 16.88 11.68
CA GLU A 46 5.64 18.31 11.38
C GLU A 46 5.66 18.57 9.87
N ILE A 47 6.53 17.86 9.13
CA ILE A 47 6.62 17.99 7.67
C ILE A 47 5.33 17.49 7.03
N LEU A 48 4.81 16.35 7.47
CA LEU A 48 3.54 15.80 6.96
C LEU A 48 2.37 16.77 7.15
N THR A 49 2.32 17.43 8.31
CA THR A 49 1.32 18.46 8.60
C THR A 49 1.45 19.64 7.63
N LYS A 50 2.67 20.12 7.40
CA LYS A 50 2.96 21.22 6.43
C LYS A 50 2.63 20.84 5.00
N MET A 51 2.78 19.57 4.64
CA MET A 51 2.45 19.05 3.32
C MET A 51 0.95 18.79 3.15
N HIS A 52 0.14 18.91 4.20
CA HIS A 52 -1.27 18.51 4.19
C HIS A 52 -1.44 17.04 3.79
N ALA A 53 -0.55 16.18 4.29
CA ALA A 53 -0.62 14.75 4.07
C ALA A 53 -1.94 14.17 4.61
N LEU A 54 -2.45 13.14 3.93
CA LEU A 54 -3.62 12.41 4.40
C LEU A 54 -3.24 11.59 5.66
N PRO A 55 -4.18 11.31 6.57
CA PRO A 55 -3.96 10.31 7.61
C PRO A 55 -3.45 8.98 7.04
N ARG A 56 -2.54 8.36 7.77
CA ARG A 56 -1.94 7.09 7.39
C ARG A 56 -3.01 6.00 7.29
N SER A 57 -2.92 5.15 6.26
CA SER A 57 -3.79 3.98 6.13
C SER A 57 -3.54 2.94 7.22
N GLU A 58 -4.51 2.06 7.44
CA GLU A 58 -4.40 0.91 8.35
C GLU A 58 -3.74 -0.32 7.72
N ASP A 59 -3.33 -0.23 6.45
CA ASP A 59 -2.72 -1.36 5.72
C ASP A 59 -1.41 -1.82 6.42
N PRO A 60 -1.03 -3.10 6.36
CA PRO A 60 0.17 -3.58 7.03
C PRO A 60 1.45 -2.99 6.43
N ILE A 61 2.48 -2.80 7.27
CA ILE A 61 3.78 -2.29 6.83
C ILE A 61 4.58 -3.41 6.18
N ALA A 62 5.14 -3.14 5.00
CA ALA A 62 6.10 -4.02 4.35
C ALA A 62 7.40 -4.06 5.15
N THR A 63 7.73 -5.23 5.69
CA THR A 63 9.03 -5.58 6.28
C THR A 63 9.70 -6.70 5.46
N PRO A 64 11.02 -6.89 5.59
CA PRO A 64 11.69 -8.04 4.98
C PRO A 64 11.02 -9.38 5.31
N ASP A 65 10.54 -9.55 6.54
CA ASP A 65 9.84 -10.78 6.98
C ASP A 65 8.49 -11.00 6.29
N THR A 66 7.82 -9.92 5.85
CA THR A 66 6.52 -10.01 5.15
C THR A 66 6.66 -10.23 3.64
N LEU A 67 7.85 -10.03 3.06
CA LEU A 67 8.08 -10.06 1.61
C LEU A 67 8.94 -11.25 1.13
N THR A 68 9.21 -12.22 2.01
CA THR A 68 9.93 -13.48 1.72
C THR A 68 8.98 -14.61 1.41
#